data_AF-A0AAD8N5K4-F1
#
_entry.id   AF-A0AAD8N5K4-F1
#
_cell.length_a   1.000
_cell.length_b   1.000
_cell.length_c   1.000
_cell.angle_alpha   90.00
_cell.angle_beta   90.00
_cell.angle_gamma   90.00
#
_symmetry.space_group_name_H-M   'P 1'
#
loop_
_entity.id
_entity.type
_entity.pdbx_description
1 polymer ?
#
loop_
_entity_poly.entity_id
_entity_poly.type
_entity_poly.pdbx_seq_one_letter_code
_entity_poly.pdbx_strand_id
1 'polypeptide(L)'
;MFYMLLDLLEAPDACTLEIFLGKIPMVFNVVILSPHGYFAQENVLGYPDTGGQVIPAMEREMTKCIKEQGLDIIPCILIVTRLLPDAVGTTCNLRLEKVLGADHSHILRVPFRTEKGILRKWISRFEVWPYMETFTEDVAKEISLECYPVYYCSCFRENKIP
;
A
#
# COMPACT_ATOMS: atom_id res chain seq x y z
N MET A 1 0.31 8.54 28.94
CA MET A 1 0.37 7.14 28.48
C MET A 1 0.46 6.16 29.64
N PHE A 2 1.40 6.35 30.60
CA PHE A 2 1.54 5.49 31.78
C PHE A 2 0.26 5.35 32.64
N TYR A 3 -0.47 6.43 32.90
CA TYR A 3 -1.73 6.35 33.66
C TYR A 3 -2.80 5.49 32.98
N MET A 4 -2.97 5.59 31.66
CA MET A 4 -3.92 4.73 30.93
C MET A 4 -3.52 3.24 30.98
N LEU A 5 -2.22 2.94 30.98
CA LEU A 5 -1.76 1.55 31.14
C LEU A 5 -2.05 1.03 32.55
N LEU A 6 -1.85 1.86 33.58
CA LEU A 6 -2.19 1.51 34.96
C LEU A 6 -3.70 1.27 35.11
N ASP A 7 -4.53 2.16 34.55
CA ASP A 7 -5.99 2.01 34.54
C ASP A 7 -6.42 0.69 33.88
N LEU A 8 -5.79 0.32 32.75
CA LEU A 8 -6.06 -0.95 32.07
C LEU A 8 -5.60 -2.18 32.86
N LEU A 9 -4.54 -2.08 33.65
CA LEU A 9 -4.06 -3.17 34.49
C LEU A 9 -4.91 -3.35 35.75
N GLU A 10 -5.52 -2.27 36.26
CA GLU A 10 -6.36 -2.29 37.45
C GLU A 10 -7.82 -2.65 37.13
N ALA A 11 -8.41 -2.01 36.11
CA ALA A 11 -9.79 -2.22 35.69
C ALA A 11 -9.95 -1.96 34.17
N PRO A 12 -9.81 -2.98 33.32
CA PRO A 12 -9.85 -2.81 31.87
C PRO A 12 -11.25 -2.43 31.36
N ASP A 13 -11.32 -1.39 30.53
CA ASP A 13 -12.52 -1.00 29.78
C ASP A 13 -12.22 -0.80 28.28
N ALA A 14 -13.24 -0.95 27.45
CA ALA A 14 -13.10 -0.91 25.99
C ALA A 14 -12.63 0.46 25.47
N CYS A 15 -13.09 1.56 26.08
CA CYS A 15 -12.77 2.92 25.63
C CYS A 15 -11.30 3.25 25.91
N THR A 16 -10.83 2.98 27.12
CA THR A 16 -9.42 3.18 27.48
C THR A 16 -8.51 2.27 26.66
N LEU A 17 -8.93 1.04 26.39
CA LEU A 17 -8.15 0.10 25.58
C LEU A 17 -8.01 0.58 24.13
N GLU A 18 -9.09 1.07 23.51
CA GLU A 18 -9.06 1.63 22.16
C GLU A 18 -8.12 2.84 22.07
N ILE A 19 -8.24 3.78 23.01
CA ILE A 19 -7.39 4.98 23.05
C ILE A 19 -5.92 4.60 23.29
N PHE A 20 -5.66 3.63 24.17
CA PHE A 20 -4.31 3.19 24.48
C PHE A 20 -3.66 2.49 23.28
N LEU A 21 -4.33 1.52 22.68
CA LEU A 21 -3.85 0.79 21.50
C LEU A 21 -3.69 1.72 20.30
N GLY A 22 -4.60 2.69 20.10
CA GLY A 22 -4.51 3.69 19.04
C GLY A 22 -3.34 4.66 19.20
N LYS A 23 -2.78 4.81 20.42
CA LYS A 23 -1.61 5.65 20.68
C LYS A 23 -0.28 4.92 20.54
N ILE A 24 -0.26 3.59 20.60
CA ILE A 24 0.97 2.83 20.39
C ILE A 24 1.31 2.89 18.90
N PRO A 25 2.46 3.47 18.52
CA PRO A 25 2.86 3.53 17.12
C PRO A 25 3.32 2.13 16.70
N MET A 26 2.38 1.33 16.20
CA MET A 26 2.65 -0.03 15.74
C MET A 26 3.02 -0.06 14.26
N VAL A 27 2.43 0.84 13.46
CA VAL A 27 2.50 0.80 11.99
C VAL A 27 3.44 1.88 11.47
N PHE A 28 4.62 1.46 11.00
CA PHE A 28 5.61 2.35 10.38
C PHE A 28 5.71 2.18 8.87
N ASN A 29 5.51 0.94 8.42
CA ASN A 29 5.65 0.55 7.02
C ASN A 29 4.32 -0.03 6.54
N VAL A 30 3.77 0.50 5.46
CA VAL A 30 2.46 0.11 4.91
C VAL A 30 2.61 -0.29 3.46
N VAL A 31 2.14 -1.49 3.12
CA VAL A 31 1.99 -1.92 1.72
C VAL A 31 0.51 -1.95 1.37
N ILE A 32 0.14 -1.26 0.29
CA ILE A 32 -1.20 -1.26 -0.30
C ILE A 32 -1.17 -2.06 -1.60
N LEU A 33 -1.94 -3.15 -1.68
CA LEU A 33 -2.02 -3.97 -2.89
C LEU A 33 -3.19 -3.55 -3.79
N SER A 34 -2.88 -3.16 -5.02
CA SER A 34 -3.83 -2.86 -6.10
C SER A 34 -3.34 -3.45 -7.44
N PRO A 35 -3.43 -4.78 -7.64
CA PRO A 35 -2.79 -5.48 -8.75
C PRO A 35 -3.48 -5.31 -10.12
N HIS A 36 -4.68 -4.75 -10.15
CA HIS A 36 -5.47 -4.57 -11.37
C HIS A 36 -5.71 -3.08 -11.67
N GLY A 37 -6.16 -2.80 -12.90
CA GLY A 37 -6.44 -1.44 -13.35
C GLY A 37 -5.19 -0.70 -13.88
N TYR A 38 -5.37 0.59 -14.15
CA TYR A 38 -4.29 1.51 -14.50
C TYR A 38 -4.03 2.42 -13.30
N PHE A 39 -3.05 2.08 -12.46
CA PHE A 39 -2.71 2.90 -11.30
C PHE A 39 -1.56 3.88 -11.65
N ALA A 40 -1.92 5.13 -11.90
CA ALA A 40 -0.97 6.24 -12.13
C ALA A 40 -1.55 7.56 -11.59
N GLN A 41 -0.70 8.58 -11.49
CA GLN A 41 -1.07 9.87 -10.90
C GLN A 41 -1.52 10.92 -11.93
N GLU A 42 -1.04 10.80 -13.17
CA GLU A 42 -1.41 11.65 -14.28
C GLU A 42 -1.83 10.80 -15.50
N ASN A 43 -2.63 11.37 -16.41
CA ASN A 43 -3.08 10.74 -17.66
C ASN A 43 -3.87 9.42 -17.50
N VAL A 44 -4.48 9.17 -16.33
CA VAL A 44 -5.44 8.06 -16.10
C VAL A 44 -6.85 8.53 -15.74
N LEU A 45 -7.11 9.84 -15.80
CA LEU A 45 -8.44 10.44 -15.61
C LEU A 45 -9.43 9.86 -16.64
N GLY A 46 -10.38 9.06 -16.15
CA GLY A 46 -11.38 8.37 -16.96
C GLY A 46 -11.33 6.84 -16.92
N TYR A 47 -10.25 6.25 -16.36
CA TYR A 47 -10.19 4.83 -16.03
C TYR A 47 -10.65 4.61 -14.57
N PRO A 48 -11.39 3.53 -14.27
CA PRO A 48 -11.80 3.23 -12.90
C PRO A 48 -10.59 3.08 -11.97
N ASP A 49 -10.72 3.57 -10.73
CA ASP A 49 -9.79 3.39 -9.59
C ASP A 49 -8.63 4.41 -9.42
N THR A 50 -8.87 5.72 -9.53
CA THR A 50 -7.92 6.77 -9.09
C THR A 50 -8.12 7.19 -7.63
N GLY A 51 -7.34 6.60 -6.71
CA GLY A 51 -7.36 6.85 -5.26
C GLY A 51 -6.40 7.94 -4.73
N GLY A 52 -5.94 8.86 -5.58
CA GLY A 52 -4.74 9.69 -5.34
C GLY A 52 -4.75 10.62 -4.12
N GLN A 53 -5.89 10.90 -3.48
CA GLN A 53 -5.96 11.81 -2.33
C GLN A 53 -5.79 11.12 -0.95
N VAL A 54 -5.96 9.80 -0.86
CA VAL A 54 -5.96 9.10 0.43
C VAL A 54 -4.54 8.92 0.98
N ILE A 55 -3.57 8.70 0.09
CA ILE A 55 -2.19 8.36 0.47
C ILE A 55 -1.48 9.51 1.19
N PRO A 56 -1.50 10.77 0.68
CA PRO A 56 -0.87 11.88 1.39
C PRO A 56 -1.52 12.22 2.74
N ALA A 57 -2.80 11.89 2.92
CA ALA A 57 -3.46 12.07 4.22
C ALA A 57 -2.99 11.02 5.23
N MET A 58 -2.90 9.76 4.80
CA MET A 58 -2.42 8.65 5.62
C MET A 58 -0.95 8.86 6.06
N GLU A 59 -0.07 9.27 5.15
CA GLU A 59 1.33 9.55 5.47
C GLU A 59 1.48 10.66 6.52
N ARG A 60 0.70 11.74 6.39
CA ARG A 60 0.73 12.84 7.35
C ARG A 60 0.29 12.40 8.74
N GLU A 61 -0.75 11.58 8.84
CA GLU A 61 -1.20 11.07 10.14
C GLU A 61 -0.17 10.10 10.73
N MET A 62 0.41 9.19 9.94
CA MET A 62 1.48 8.31 10.40
C MET A 62 2.68 9.11 10.93
N THR A 63 3.14 10.11 10.17
CA THR A 63 4.26 10.97 10.56
C THR A 63 3.97 11.73 11.84
N LYS A 64 2.73 12.20 12.01
CA LYS A 64 2.28 12.89 13.22
C LYS A 64 2.29 11.94 14.42
N CYS A 65 1.70 10.75 14.31
CA CYS A 65 1.69 9.75 15.38
C CYS A 65 3.11 9.37 15.83
N ILE A 66 4.03 9.15 14.89
CA ILE A 66 5.43 8.82 15.19
C ILE A 66 6.09 9.94 15.99
N LYS A 67 5.92 11.20 15.56
CA LYS A 67 6.48 12.38 16.24
C LYS A 67 5.89 12.61 17.63
N GLU A 68 4.58 12.44 17.79
CA GLU A 68 3.90 12.59 19.09
C GLU A 68 4.38 11.57 20.13
N GLN A 69 4.89 10.43 19.68
CA GLN A 69 5.48 9.38 20.53
C GLN A 69 6.99 9.57 20.77
N GLY A 70 7.59 10.64 20.21
CA GLY A 70 9.00 10.95 20.36
C GLY A 70 9.94 10.00 19.62
N LEU A 71 9.44 9.33 18.58
CA LEU A 71 10.23 8.42 17.74
C LEU A 71 10.77 9.17 16.52
N ASP A 72 11.99 8.83 16.10
CA ASP A 72 12.62 9.36 14.89
C ASP A 72 12.63 8.29 13.79
N ILE A 73 11.42 7.78 13.46
CA ILE A 73 11.21 6.76 12.43
C ILE A 73 10.59 7.43 11.21
N ILE A 74 11.15 7.15 10.04
CA ILE A 74 10.58 7.61 8.77
C ILE A 74 9.58 6.55 8.30
N PRO A 75 8.30 6.90 8.11
CA PRO A 75 7.33 5.93 7.61
C PRO A 75 7.64 5.58 6.16
N CYS A 76 7.29 4.38 5.73
CA CYS A 76 7.42 3.96 4.34
C CYS A 76 6.10 3.39 3.84
N ILE A 77 5.57 3.97 2.75
CA ILE A 77 4.29 3.57 2.17
C ILE A 77 4.51 3.13 0.73
N LEU A 78 4.16 1.88 0.42
CA LEU A 78 4.32 1.31 -0.92
C LEU A 78 2.96 0.91 -1.48
N ILE A 79 2.61 1.48 -2.63
CA ILE A 79 1.43 1.09 -3.39
C ILE A 79 1.89 0.12 -4.46
N VAL A 80 1.59 -1.16 -4.25
CA VAL A 80 2.00 -2.23 -5.14
C VAL A 80 0.93 -2.45 -6.20
N THR A 81 1.33 -2.32 -7.45
CA THR A 81 0.47 -2.51 -8.61
C THR A 81 1.19 -3.23 -9.74
N ARG A 82 0.48 -3.51 -10.83
CA ARG A 82 1.05 -4.21 -11.99
C ARG A 82 1.88 -3.27 -12.86
N LEU A 83 3.07 -3.73 -13.25
CA LEU A 83 3.88 -3.10 -14.29
C LEU A 83 3.30 -3.40 -15.68
N LEU A 84 3.08 -2.36 -16.49
CA LEU A 84 2.61 -2.44 -17.87
C LEU A 84 3.68 -1.86 -18.81
N PRO A 85 4.57 -2.71 -19.37
CA PRO A 85 5.71 -2.23 -20.18
C PRO A 85 5.31 -1.45 -21.44
N ASP A 86 4.19 -1.81 -22.05
CA ASP A 86 3.74 -1.26 -23.34
C ASP A 86 2.72 -0.11 -23.18
N ALA A 87 2.47 0.36 -21.95
CA ALA A 87 1.55 1.45 -21.69
C ALA A 87 2.19 2.80 -22.10
N VAL A 88 1.86 3.28 -23.31
CA VAL A 88 2.34 4.57 -23.84
C VAL A 88 1.48 5.72 -23.32
N GLY A 89 2.11 6.84 -22.96
CA GLY A 89 1.42 8.04 -22.49
C GLY A 89 1.11 8.05 -20.98
N THR A 90 1.47 6.97 -20.26
CA THR A 90 1.36 6.88 -18.80
C THR A 90 2.71 6.52 -18.19
N THR A 91 2.80 6.55 -16.86
CA THR A 91 3.97 6.11 -16.09
C THR A 91 3.87 4.64 -15.65
N CYS A 92 2.92 3.87 -16.19
CA CYS A 92 2.68 2.48 -15.78
C CYS A 92 3.84 1.51 -16.12
N ASN A 93 4.80 1.97 -16.92
CA ASN A 93 6.04 1.26 -17.25
C ASN A 93 7.21 1.61 -16.30
N LEU A 94 7.03 2.54 -15.36
CA LEU A 94 8.05 2.89 -14.35
C LEU A 94 7.91 1.96 -13.13
N ARG A 95 9.00 1.23 -12.81
CA ARG A 95 9.05 0.32 -11.65
C ARG A 95 8.73 1.04 -10.35
N LEU A 96 9.33 2.21 -10.10
CA LEU A 96 9.16 2.98 -8.88
C LEU A 96 8.79 4.41 -9.23
N GLU A 97 7.72 4.93 -8.63
CA GLU A 97 7.24 6.29 -8.86
C GLU A 97 6.88 6.94 -7.53
N LYS A 98 7.39 8.16 -7.27
CA LYS A 98 7.04 8.91 -6.05
C LYS A 98 5.61 9.42 -6.12
N VAL A 99 4.85 9.25 -5.03
CA VAL A 99 3.51 9.82 -4.91
C VAL A 99 3.59 11.34 -4.72
N LEU A 100 2.82 12.09 -5.50
CA LEU A 100 2.72 13.54 -5.46
C LEU A 100 2.06 13.99 -4.15
N GLY A 101 2.65 14.98 -3.51
CA GLY A 101 2.17 15.50 -2.21
C GLY A 101 2.51 14.61 -1.00
N ALA A 102 3.33 13.58 -1.21
CA ALA A 102 3.81 12.63 -0.22
C ALA A 102 5.35 12.60 -0.23
N ASP A 103 5.99 12.39 0.91
CA ASP A 103 7.44 12.44 1.02
C ASP A 103 8.08 11.05 0.96
N HIS A 104 7.42 10.08 1.57
CA HIS A 104 7.88 8.71 1.78
C HIS A 104 6.91 7.66 1.21
N SER A 105 6.00 8.08 0.35
CA SER A 105 5.07 7.20 -0.36
C SER A 105 5.49 6.97 -1.81
N HIS A 106 5.52 5.71 -2.24
CA HIS A 106 5.91 5.32 -3.60
C HIS A 106 4.94 4.30 -4.21
N ILE A 107 4.78 4.32 -5.52
CA ILE A 107 4.12 3.28 -6.30
C ILE A 107 5.20 2.31 -6.77
N LEU A 108 5.07 1.04 -6.38
CA LEU A 108 5.94 -0.06 -6.77
C LEU A 108 5.20 -0.94 -7.79
N ARG A 109 5.74 -1.04 -9.01
CA ARG A 109 5.14 -1.78 -10.11
C ARG A 109 5.88 -3.06 -10.36
N VAL A 110 5.19 -4.19 -10.20
CA VAL A 110 5.75 -5.53 -10.42
C VAL A 110 5.07 -6.18 -11.64
N PRO A 111 5.82 -6.75 -12.58
CA PRO A 111 5.21 -7.36 -13.76
C PRO A 111 4.54 -8.70 -13.43
N PHE A 112 3.44 -9.01 -14.11
CA PHE A 112 2.93 -10.38 -14.18
C PHE A 112 3.84 -11.23 -15.05
N ARG A 113 4.05 -12.49 -14.65
CA ARG A 113 4.99 -13.41 -15.30
C ARG A 113 4.36 -14.78 -15.48
N THR A 114 4.87 -15.51 -16.46
CA THR A 114 4.64 -16.94 -16.69
C THR A 114 5.97 -17.58 -17.01
N GLU A 115 5.99 -18.90 -17.22
CA GLU A 115 7.16 -19.62 -17.73
C GLU A 115 7.71 -19.02 -19.05
N LYS A 116 6.85 -18.38 -19.85
CA LYS A 116 7.21 -17.75 -21.13
C LYS A 116 7.77 -16.33 -20.97
N GLY A 117 7.85 -15.82 -19.74
CA GLY A 117 8.33 -14.47 -19.42
C GLY A 117 7.22 -13.49 -19.00
N ILE A 118 7.51 -12.20 -19.10
CA ILE A 118 6.65 -11.11 -18.63
C ILE A 118 5.42 -10.93 -19.53
N LEU A 119 4.23 -10.85 -18.91
CA LEU A 119 2.99 -10.52 -19.58
C LEU A 119 2.89 -9.00 -19.79
N ARG A 120 3.10 -8.57 -21.04
CA ARG A 120 3.15 -7.15 -21.39
C ARG A 120 1.79 -6.49 -21.62
N LYS A 121 0.84 -7.22 -22.19
CA LYS A 121 -0.50 -6.70 -22.52
C LYS A 121 -1.35 -6.44 -21.28
N TRP A 122 -2.18 -5.40 -21.30
CA TRP A 122 -3.23 -5.22 -20.29
C TRP A 122 -4.21 -6.40 -20.33
N ILE A 123 -4.74 -6.78 -19.17
CA ILE A 123 -5.76 -7.83 -19.03
C ILE A 123 -6.86 -7.34 -18.11
N SER A 124 -8.06 -7.91 -18.27
CA SER A 124 -9.19 -7.59 -17.41
C SER A 124 -8.93 -8.01 -15.97
N ARG A 125 -9.51 -7.30 -15.00
CA ARG A 125 -9.47 -7.71 -13.57
C ARG A 125 -10.02 -9.12 -13.33
N PHE A 126 -10.88 -9.62 -14.22
CA PHE A 126 -11.44 -10.97 -14.14
C PHE A 126 -10.47 -12.07 -14.64
N GLU A 127 -9.37 -11.68 -15.29
CA GLU A 127 -8.39 -12.57 -15.91
C GLU A 127 -7.04 -12.56 -15.17
N VAL A 128 -6.93 -11.84 -14.04
CA VAL A 128 -5.66 -11.70 -13.30
C VAL A 128 -5.31 -12.93 -12.47
N TRP A 129 -6.30 -13.76 -12.12
CA TRP A 129 -6.17 -14.87 -11.18
C TRP A 129 -5.02 -15.83 -11.48
N PRO A 130 -4.75 -16.25 -12.73
CA PRO A 130 -3.66 -17.17 -13.04
C PRO A 130 -2.26 -16.64 -12.72
N TYR A 131 -2.11 -15.33 -12.53
CA TYR A 131 -0.82 -14.67 -12.31
C TYR A 131 -0.58 -14.29 -10.84
N MET A 132 -1.60 -14.40 -9.99
CA MET A 132 -1.57 -13.84 -8.63
C MET A 132 -0.56 -14.52 -7.71
N GLU A 133 -0.35 -15.83 -7.86
CA GLU A 133 0.62 -16.58 -7.05
C GLU A 133 2.04 -16.10 -7.32
N THR A 134 2.50 -16.19 -8.58
CA THR A 134 3.82 -15.70 -9.01
C THR A 134 4.00 -14.21 -8.73
N PHE A 135 2.94 -13.40 -8.96
CA PHE A 135 2.98 -11.98 -8.65
C PHE A 135 3.20 -11.73 -7.16
N THR A 136 2.56 -12.50 -6.27
CA THR A 136 2.74 -12.35 -4.82
C THR A 136 4.16 -12.69 -4.39
N GLU A 137 4.76 -13.75 -4.95
CA GLU A 137 6.16 -14.09 -4.69
C GLU A 137 7.13 -13.01 -5.15
N ASP A 138 6.91 -12.47 -6.34
CA ASP A 138 7.73 -11.39 -6.90
C ASP A 138 7.56 -10.11 -6.09
N VAL A 139 6.35 -9.77 -5.71
CA VAL A 139 6.04 -8.62 -4.85
C VAL A 139 6.73 -8.74 -3.49
N ALA A 140 6.74 -9.92 -2.87
CA ALA A 140 7.42 -10.13 -1.60
C ALA A 140 8.94 -9.86 -1.70
N LYS A 141 9.57 -10.26 -2.81
CA LYS A 141 10.99 -9.98 -3.10
C LYS A 141 11.24 -8.50 -3.35
N GLU A 142 10.34 -7.82 -4.04
CA GLU A 142 10.50 -6.40 -4.36
C GLU A 142 10.26 -5.52 -3.12
N ILE A 143 9.26 -5.85 -2.30
CA ILE A 143 9.00 -5.14 -1.04
C ILE A 143 10.18 -5.26 -0.09
N SER A 144 10.80 -6.45 0.03
CA SER A 144 11.90 -6.65 0.99
C SER A 144 13.14 -5.82 0.68
N LEU A 145 13.30 -5.35 -0.56
CA LEU A 145 14.37 -4.43 -0.97
C LEU A 145 14.05 -2.97 -0.61
N GLU A 146 12.77 -2.61 -0.56
CA GLU A 146 12.32 -1.22 -0.39
C GLU A 146 11.91 -0.92 1.06
N CYS A 147 11.34 -1.89 1.77
CA CYS A 147 10.66 -1.65 3.05
C CYS A 147 10.51 -2.95 3.87
N TYR A 148 11.11 -3.02 5.06
CA TYR A 148 10.95 -4.14 5.99
C TYR A 148 11.20 -3.71 7.45
N PRO A 149 10.42 -4.18 8.45
CA PRO A 149 9.23 -5.05 8.42
C PRO A 149 7.93 -4.30 8.07
N VAL A 150 6.90 -4.97 7.52
CA VAL A 150 5.75 -4.31 6.84
C VAL A 150 4.39 -4.73 7.42
N TYR A 151 3.46 -3.78 7.53
CA TYR A 151 2.02 -4.02 7.66
C TYR A 151 1.35 -4.03 6.28
N TYR A 152 0.51 -5.04 6.03
CA TYR A 152 -0.17 -5.22 4.75
C TYR A 152 -1.62 -4.73 4.79
N CYS A 153 -2.00 -3.88 3.83
CA CYS A 153 -3.37 -3.49 3.56
C CYS A 153 -3.72 -3.93 2.13
N SER A 154 -4.79 -4.71 1.95
CA SER A 154 -5.22 -5.14 0.62
C SER A 154 -6.49 -4.39 0.20
N CYS A 155 -6.47 -3.82 -1.01
CA CYS A 155 -7.66 -3.22 -1.63
C CYS A 155 -8.17 -4.19 -2.71
N PHE A 156 -8.91 -5.21 -2.29
CA PHE A 156 -9.61 -6.11 -3.21
C PHE A 156 -11.11 -5.85 -3.09
N ARG A 157 -11.73 -5.26 -4.11
CA ARG A 157 -13.19 -5.23 -4.24
C ARG A 157 -13.62 -6.52 -4.93
N GLU A 158 -14.05 -7.51 -4.15
CA GLU A 158 -14.85 -8.61 -4.68
C GLU A 158 -16.25 -8.11 -5.02
N ASN A 159 -16.42 -7.45 -6.17
CA ASN A 159 -17.73 -7.41 -6.79
C ASN A 159 -17.86 -8.64 -7.68
N LYS A 160 -18.37 -9.74 -7.10
CA LYS A 160 -19.12 -10.72 -7.89
C LYS A 160 -20.28 -9.96 -8.54
N ILE A 161 -20.20 -9.75 -9.85
CA ILE A 161 -21.33 -9.36 -10.71
C ILE A 161 -22.21 -10.64 -10.83
N PRO A 162 -23.56 -10.52 -10.80
CA PRO A 162 -24.48 -11.46 -10.13
C PRO A 162 -24.51 -12.89 -10.68
#